data_AF-A0A1H7L7M3-F1
#
_entry.id   AF-A0A1H7L7M3-F1
#
_cell.length_a   1.000
_cell.length_b   1.000
_cell.length_c   1.000
_cell.angle_alpha   90.00
_cell.angle_beta   90.00
_cell.angle_gamma   90.00
#
_symmetry.space_group_name_H-M   'P 1'
#
loop_
_entity.id
_entity.type
_entity.pdbx_description
1 polymer ?
#
loop_
_entity_poly.entity_id
_entity_poly.type
_entity_poly.pdbx_seq_one_letter_code
_entity_poly.pdbx_strand_id
1 'polypeptide(L)'
;MLIKNLALAGAFALSATVMTTTAVAACSFENDVEIKTLSAGFEAWKAVTDAMAECGNVSAELDQEFRTKQPAAFAANPSLYAIGGVSNGTVTPLLNEGTIRPLDDLVAKYGENLSPNQLIRVNGEVIAIAMMVNTQHLMYRKDIFEDLGLDVPRTYDEVLVAAQTIQDAGVVDYPLGATMASGWNIAQDFNNMFLGYGGTFYNEDSTPAVNSEAGIKALEMMKKLTAYMDPEYLVSDSTYVQQQFQQGKIAMANLWGSRGGAMDDPAESQVVGKVGSAAAPIAVEGGPPATTLWWDGIVIAKNIDDATADAAFRVAMEGLDSEMVQGANEDAIWLISGYTPGDMASGAIATATATPAPISYPSTSQMGLMHTALGNKLDGFFTGNMTAEETLAAVEEDYISQAKEAGLLE
;
A
#
# COMPACT_ATOMS: atom_id res chain seq x y z
N MET A 1 31.45 -50.58 -58.74
CA MET A 1 32.20 -49.56 -59.50
C MET A 1 31.16 -48.56 -60.02
N LEU A 2 31.34 -47.26 -59.70
CA LEU A 2 30.77 -46.08 -60.38
C LEU A 2 29.27 -45.72 -60.19
N ILE A 3 29.01 -44.99 -59.10
CA ILE A 3 28.41 -43.63 -58.99
C ILE A 3 27.71 -43.06 -60.25
N LYS A 4 26.43 -42.64 -60.13
CA LYS A 4 25.98 -41.22 -60.20
C LYS A 4 24.45 -41.01 -60.11
N ASN A 5 24.10 -40.14 -59.15
CA ASN A 5 23.08 -39.09 -59.17
C ASN A 5 21.58 -39.45 -59.16
N LEU A 6 21.03 -39.51 -57.94
CA LEU A 6 19.64 -39.18 -57.64
C LEU A 6 19.48 -37.65 -57.56
N ALA A 7 18.64 -37.10 -58.43
CA ALA A 7 18.03 -35.79 -58.24
C ALA A 7 16.57 -36.04 -57.83
N LEU A 8 16.24 -35.79 -56.56
CA LEU A 8 14.86 -35.73 -56.09
C LEU A 8 14.49 -34.26 -55.86
N ALA A 9 13.47 -33.81 -56.59
CA ALA A 9 12.82 -32.52 -56.38
C ALA A 9 12.11 -32.53 -55.02
N GLY A 10 12.62 -31.72 -54.09
CA GLY A 10 11.95 -31.41 -52.83
C GLY A 10 11.09 -30.16 -52.99
N ALA A 11 9.78 -30.31 -52.81
CA ALA A 11 8.83 -29.21 -52.77
C ALA A 11 9.12 -28.30 -51.57
N PHE A 12 9.46 -27.03 -51.82
CA PHE A 12 9.47 -25.99 -50.80
C PHE A 12 8.03 -25.64 -50.45
N ALA A 13 7.53 -26.18 -49.34
CA ALA A 13 6.37 -25.64 -48.66
C ALA A 13 6.79 -24.35 -47.96
N LEU A 14 6.33 -23.20 -48.45
CA LEU A 14 6.35 -21.96 -47.69
C LEU A 14 5.43 -22.13 -46.48
N SER A 15 6.00 -22.47 -45.32
CA SER A 15 5.37 -22.25 -44.03
C SER A 15 5.40 -20.74 -43.76
N ALA A 16 4.29 -20.06 -44.06
CA ALA A 16 4.04 -18.72 -43.55
C ALA A 16 3.83 -18.83 -42.04
N THR A 17 4.91 -18.65 -41.28
CA THR A 17 4.82 -18.35 -39.85
C THR A 17 4.15 -17.00 -39.74
N VAL A 18 2.86 -16.99 -39.42
CA VAL A 18 2.17 -15.81 -38.92
C VAL A 18 2.82 -15.54 -37.56
N MET A 19 3.80 -14.64 -37.54
CA MET A 19 4.18 -13.97 -36.30
C MET A 19 2.97 -13.13 -35.91
N THR A 20 2.19 -13.62 -34.96
CA THR A 20 1.29 -12.77 -34.19
C THR A 20 2.17 -11.84 -33.38
N THR A 21 2.54 -10.70 -33.97
CA THR A 21 2.93 -9.54 -33.18
C THR A 21 1.70 -9.17 -32.37
N THR A 22 1.67 -9.53 -31.09
CA THR A 22 0.89 -8.79 -30.12
C THR A 22 1.32 -7.34 -30.29
N ALA A 23 0.44 -6.52 -30.88
CA ALA A 23 0.61 -5.08 -30.85
C ALA A 23 0.42 -4.69 -29.39
N VAL A 24 1.52 -4.66 -28.63
CA VAL A 24 1.66 -3.77 -27.48
C VAL A 24 1.40 -2.38 -28.04
N ALA A 25 0.36 -1.71 -27.56
CA ALA A 25 0.13 -0.34 -27.95
C ALA A 25 1.40 0.44 -27.54
N ALA A 26 2.09 1.01 -28.52
CA ALA A 26 3.22 1.86 -28.21
C ALA A 26 2.68 3.09 -27.45
N CYS A 27 3.44 3.55 -26.46
CA CYS A 27 3.19 4.81 -25.76
C CYS A 27 2.74 5.91 -26.74
N SER A 28 1.81 6.75 -26.30
CA SER A 28 1.19 7.77 -27.17
C SER A 28 2.20 8.78 -27.76
N PHE A 29 3.43 8.78 -27.24
CA PHE A 29 4.57 9.51 -27.77
C PHE A 29 5.91 8.78 -27.53
N GLU A 30 6.94 9.16 -28.27
CA GLU A 30 8.32 8.70 -28.03
C GLU A 30 9.01 9.67 -27.05
N ASN A 31 9.52 9.15 -25.93
CA ASN A 31 10.25 9.95 -24.94
C ASN A 31 11.77 9.86 -25.17
N ASP A 32 12.39 11.01 -25.46
CA ASP A 32 13.84 11.16 -25.64
C ASP A 32 14.56 11.74 -24.40
N VAL A 33 13.82 12.11 -23.36
CA VAL A 33 14.36 12.66 -22.10
C VAL A 33 14.56 11.55 -21.08
N GLU A 34 15.72 11.52 -20.38
CA GLU A 34 15.96 10.51 -19.33
C GLU A 34 15.05 10.80 -18.13
N ILE A 35 14.13 9.87 -17.84
CA ILE A 35 13.20 9.98 -16.71
C ILE A 35 13.51 8.89 -15.68
N LYS A 36 13.86 9.30 -14.46
CA LYS A 36 14.07 8.39 -13.33
C LYS A 36 12.90 8.47 -12.36
N THR A 37 12.44 7.33 -11.87
CA THR A 37 11.35 7.25 -10.90
C THR A 37 11.79 6.55 -9.61
N LEU A 38 11.25 6.98 -8.47
CA LEU A 38 11.45 6.33 -7.17
C LEU A 38 10.10 6.19 -6.46
N SER A 39 9.71 4.96 -6.12
CA SER A 39 8.45 4.67 -5.42
C SER A 39 8.56 3.47 -4.48
N ALA A 40 7.47 3.17 -3.78
CA ALA A 40 7.37 1.98 -2.93
C ALA A 40 7.47 0.69 -3.77
N GLY A 41 8.03 -0.37 -3.19
CA GLY A 41 8.14 -1.68 -3.84
C GLY A 41 6.89 -2.56 -3.67
N PHE A 42 5.89 -2.40 -4.52
CA PHE A 42 4.76 -3.34 -4.61
C PHE A 42 4.16 -3.40 -6.02
N GLU A 43 3.35 -4.42 -6.29
CA GLU A 43 2.88 -4.76 -7.65
C GLU A 43 2.20 -3.60 -8.38
N ALA A 44 1.35 -2.81 -7.73
CA ALA A 44 0.71 -1.69 -8.40
C ALA A 44 1.73 -0.63 -8.90
N TRP A 45 2.78 -0.33 -8.12
CA TRP A 45 3.85 0.55 -8.60
C TRP A 45 4.63 -0.09 -9.73
N LYS A 46 4.86 -1.41 -9.67
CA LYS A 46 5.49 -2.15 -10.76
C LYS A 46 4.68 -2.00 -12.05
N ALA A 47 3.38 -2.28 -12.03
CA ALA A 47 2.49 -2.14 -13.19
C ALA A 47 2.53 -0.72 -13.78
N VAL A 48 2.39 0.30 -12.93
CA VAL A 48 2.45 1.71 -13.33
C VAL A 48 3.80 2.05 -13.97
N THR A 49 4.91 1.64 -13.37
CA THR A 49 6.25 1.96 -13.89
C THR A 49 6.65 1.14 -15.11
N ASP A 50 6.15 -0.08 -15.26
CA ASP A 50 6.35 -0.89 -16.45
C ASP A 50 5.62 -0.25 -17.65
N ALA A 51 4.38 0.23 -17.45
CA ALA A 51 3.65 1.00 -18.46
C ALA A 51 4.37 2.32 -18.81
N MET A 52 4.90 3.04 -17.82
CA MET A 52 5.76 4.21 -18.08
C MET A 52 6.98 3.86 -18.96
N ALA A 53 7.57 2.69 -18.77
CA ALA A 53 8.78 2.27 -19.48
C ALA A 53 8.56 2.02 -20.98
N GLU A 54 7.32 1.79 -21.40
CA GLU A 54 6.95 1.61 -22.81
C GLU A 54 7.19 2.88 -23.65
N CYS A 55 7.27 4.06 -23.01
CA CYS A 55 7.60 5.33 -23.66
C CYS A 55 9.07 5.49 -24.05
N GLY A 56 9.95 4.62 -23.53
CA GLY A 56 11.40 4.69 -23.72
C GLY A 56 12.09 5.73 -22.82
N ASN A 57 13.39 5.51 -22.59
CA ASN A 57 14.24 6.36 -21.75
C ASN A 57 13.72 6.60 -20.30
N VAL A 58 13.01 5.62 -19.75
CA VAL A 58 12.54 5.61 -18.36
C VAL A 58 13.26 4.52 -17.58
N SER A 59 13.67 4.83 -16.35
CA SER A 59 14.21 3.85 -15.40
C SER A 59 13.54 3.99 -14.03
N ALA A 60 12.96 2.90 -13.53
CA ALA A 60 12.27 2.88 -12.25
C ALA A 60 13.07 2.20 -11.13
N GLU A 61 13.07 2.82 -9.95
CA GLU A 61 13.55 2.24 -8.70
C GLU A 61 12.36 1.98 -7.76
N LEU A 62 12.08 0.70 -7.53
CA LEU A 62 11.07 0.24 -6.57
C LEU A 62 11.79 -0.18 -5.29
N ASP A 63 11.56 0.53 -4.18
CA ASP A 63 12.30 0.31 -2.94
C ASP A 63 11.37 0.33 -1.72
N GLN A 64 11.57 -0.57 -0.75
CA GLN A 64 10.85 -0.55 0.53
C GLN A 64 11.27 0.65 1.39
N GLU A 65 12.54 1.06 1.28
CA GLU A 65 13.14 2.16 2.02
C GLU A 65 13.03 3.51 1.28
N PHE A 66 12.23 3.58 0.20
CA PHE A 66 12.08 4.79 -0.61
C PHE A 66 11.76 6.03 0.23
N ARG A 67 11.00 5.88 1.31
CA ARG A 67 10.58 6.96 2.23
C ARG A 67 11.76 7.69 2.85
N THR A 68 12.86 6.99 3.12
CA THR A 68 14.07 7.57 3.72
C THR A 68 14.96 8.25 2.68
N LYS A 69 14.88 7.82 1.42
CA LYS A 69 15.71 8.30 0.31
C LYS A 69 15.09 9.49 -0.43
N GLN A 70 13.78 9.46 -0.63
CA GLN A 70 13.05 10.36 -1.52
C GLN A 70 13.22 11.85 -1.17
N PRO A 71 13.16 12.29 0.10
CA PRO A 71 13.33 13.71 0.44
C PRO A 71 14.67 14.29 -0.01
N ALA A 72 15.77 13.59 0.29
CA ALA A 72 17.12 14.03 -0.11
C ALA A 72 17.31 13.99 -1.64
N ALA A 73 16.74 12.99 -2.30
CA ALA A 73 16.81 12.84 -3.75
C ALA A 73 16.06 13.95 -4.49
N PHE A 74 14.91 14.38 -3.96
CA PHE A 74 14.11 15.50 -4.49
C PHE A 74 14.74 16.87 -4.17
N ALA A 75 15.42 17.00 -3.03
CA ALA A 75 16.13 18.22 -2.65
C ALA A 75 17.40 18.48 -3.48
N ALA A 76 17.99 17.46 -4.10
CA ALA A 76 19.13 17.63 -5.00
C ALA A 76 18.82 18.58 -6.18
N ASN A 77 19.86 19.20 -6.75
CA ASN A 77 19.74 20.14 -7.86
C ASN A 77 20.81 19.88 -8.95
N PRO A 78 20.44 19.29 -10.12
CA PRO A 78 19.08 18.80 -10.43
C PRO A 78 18.69 17.63 -9.53
N SER A 79 17.38 17.41 -9.37
CA SER A 79 16.85 16.26 -8.62
C SER A 79 17.33 14.95 -9.23
N LEU A 80 17.55 13.94 -8.38
CA LEU A 80 18.01 12.62 -8.82
C LEU A 80 16.89 11.81 -9.51
N TYR A 81 15.63 12.12 -9.23
CA TYR A 81 14.45 11.49 -9.83
C TYR A 81 13.47 12.56 -10.29
N ALA A 82 12.88 12.37 -11.47
CA ALA A 82 11.90 13.31 -12.01
C ALA A 82 10.48 13.02 -11.47
N ILE A 83 10.16 11.73 -11.25
CA ILE A 83 8.86 11.26 -10.76
C ILE A 83 9.06 10.57 -9.41
N GLY A 84 8.18 10.87 -8.45
CA GLY A 84 8.17 10.23 -7.14
C GLY A 84 6.82 9.57 -6.90
N GLY A 85 6.83 8.32 -6.45
CA GLY A 85 5.65 7.70 -5.87
C GLY A 85 5.49 8.16 -4.42
N VAL A 86 4.31 8.62 -4.06
CA VAL A 86 3.98 9.10 -2.71
C VAL A 86 2.69 8.49 -2.20
N SER A 87 2.51 8.54 -0.89
CA SER A 87 1.24 8.34 -0.20
C SER A 87 1.00 9.47 0.81
N ASN A 88 -0.11 9.40 1.57
CA ASN A 88 -0.43 10.35 2.64
C ASN A 88 0.76 10.70 3.56
N GLY A 89 1.56 9.70 3.93
CA GLY A 89 2.67 9.88 4.87
C GLY A 89 3.96 10.40 4.24
N THR A 90 4.16 10.24 2.93
CA THR A 90 5.43 10.56 2.26
C THR A 90 5.36 11.83 1.41
N VAL A 91 4.16 12.31 1.09
CA VAL A 91 3.99 13.59 0.39
C VAL A 91 4.34 14.79 1.28
N THR A 92 4.09 14.69 2.59
CA THR A 92 4.23 15.82 3.52
C THR A 92 5.67 16.34 3.64
N PRO A 93 6.72 15.51 3.79
CA PRO A 93 8.10 16.01 3.80
C PRO A 93 8.46 16.78 2.53
N LEU A 94 8.02 16.31 1.36
CA LEU A 94 8.31 16.95 0.08
C LEU A 94 7.60 18.30 -0.09
N LEU A 95 6.35 18.38 0.39
CA LEU A 95 5.59 19.63 0.45
C LEU A 95 6.28 20.66 1.35
N ASN A 96 6.71 20.26 2.55
CA ASN A 96 7.34 21.15 3.52
C ASN A 96 8.66 21.72 3.00
N GLU A 97 9.48 20.88 2.36
CA GLU A 97 10.74 21.29 1.73
C GLU A 97 10.53 22.06 0.42
N GLY A 98 9.29 22.08 -0.09
CA GLY A 98 8.94 22.74 -1.35
C GLY A 98 9.66 22.15 -2.55
N THR A 99 9.91 20.83 -2.55
CA THR A 99 10.68 20.10 -3.56
C THR A 99 9.82 19.43 -4.63
N ILE A 100 8.49 19.54 -4.53
CA ILE A 100 7.54 19.07 -5.56
C ILE A 100 6.90 20.24 -6.31
N ARG A 101 6.63 20.01 -7.59
CA ARG A 101 6.08 20.99 -8.53
C ARG A 101 4.54 21.00 -8.44
N PRO A 102 3.90 22.19 -8.38
CA PRO A 102 2.47 22.32 -8.65
C PRO A 102 2.14 21.85 -10.07
N LEU A 103 1.13 21.01 -10.20
CA LEU A 103 0.79 20.28 -11.43
C LEU A 103 -0.32 20.94 -12.25
N ASP A 104 -0.93 22.04 -11.80
CA ASP A 104 -2.10 22.64 -12.47
C ASP A 104 -1.85 22.91 -13.97
N ASP A 105 -0.69 23.48 -14.34
CA ASP A 105 -0.33 23.74 -15.74
C ASP A 105 -0.13 22.44 -16.55
N LEU A 106 0.44 21.41 -15.94
CA LEU A 106 0.68 20.11 -16.59
C LEU A 106 -0.63 19.33 -16.75
N VAL A 107 -1.50 19.36 -15.74
CA VAL A 107 -2.87 18.82 -15.78
C VAL A 107 -3.69 19.52 -16.86
N ALA A 108 -3.58 20.85 -16.99
CA ALA A 108 -4.29 21.58 -18.04
C ALA A 108 -3.83 21.20 -19.46
N LYS A 109 -2.56 20.84 -19.63
CA LYS A 109 -1.99 20.43 -20.93
C LYS A 109 -2.29 18.96 -21.28
N TYR A 110 -2.15 18.06 -20.30
CA TYR A 110 -2.05 16.60 -20.55
C TYR A 110 -2.99 15.76 -19.69
N GLY A 111 -3.72 16.35 -18.75
CA GLY A 111 -4.55 15.64 -17.77
C GLY A 111 -5.98 15.34 -18.24
N GLU A 112 -6.26 15.27 -19.54
CA GLU A 112 -7.62 15.13 -20.08
C GLU A 112 -8.35 13.86 -19.61
N ASN A 113 -7.59 12.81 -19.28
CA ASN A 113 -8.11 11.53 -18.80
C ASN A 113 -8.17 11.43 -17.26
N LEU A 114 -7.74 12.47 -16.54
CA LEU A 114 -7.77 12.48 -15.08
C LEU A 114 -9.16 12.81 -14.54
N SER A 115 -9.59 12.03 -13.56
CA SER A 115 -10.81 12.27 -12.81
C SER A 115 -10.57 13.21 -11.61
N PRO A 116 -11.59 13.97 -11.15
CA PRO A 116 -11.42 14.90 -10.03
C PRO A 116 -10.92 14.25 -8.73
N ASN A 117 -11.27 12.99 -8.48
CA ASN A 117 -10.85 12.21 -7.32
C ASN A 117 -9.38 11.74 -7.38
N GLN A 118 -8.70 11.91 -8.52
CA GLN A 118 -7.25 11.70 -8.63
C GLN A 118 -6.46 12.97 -8.30
N LEU A 119 -7.07 14.15 -8.30
CA LEU A 119 -6.36 15.42 -8.11
C LEU A 119 -6.18 15.73 -6.63
N ILE A 120 -5.00 15.43 -6.08
CA ILE A 120 -4.67 15.78 -4.70
C ILE A 120 -4.29 17.25 -4.65
N ARG A 121 -5.09 18.03 -3.89
CA ARG A 121 -4.91 19.47 -3.77
C ARG A 121 -4.45 19.88 -2.38
N VAL A 122 -3.44 20.75 -2.34
CA VAL A 122 -2.99 21.43 -1.11
C VAL A 122 -2.97 22.94 -1.41
N ASN A 123 -3.61 23.73 -0.55
CA ASN A 123 -3.75 25.18 -0.73
C ASN A 123 -4.36 25.60 -2.08
N GLY A 124 -5.18 24.75 -2.69
CA GLY A 124 -5.85 24.98 -3.97
C GLY A 124 -5.08 24.50 -5.20
N GLU A 125 -3.79 24.21 -5.07
CA GLU A 125 -2.92 23.72 -6.16
C GLU A 125 -2.95 22.19 -6.23
N VAL A 126 -2.90 21.60 -7.43
CA VAL A 126 -2.70 20.16 -7.59
C VAL A 126 -1.24 19.86 -7.30
N ILE A 127 -0.96 19.01 -6.32
CA ILE A 127 0.43 18.68 -5.93
C ILE A 127 0.78 17.22 -6.23
N ALA A 128 -0.21 16.34 -6.38
CA ALA A 128 -0.03 14.95 -6.77
C ALA A 128 -1.22 14.43 -7.59
N ILE A 129 -0.98 13.39 -8.37
CA ILE A 129 -2.03 12.62 -9.06
C ILE A 129 -2.15 11.26 -8.39
N ALA A 130 -3.25 11.02 -7.68
CA ALA A 130 -3.53 9.72 -7.05
C ALA A 130 -3.86 8.67 -8.11
N MET A 131 -3.27 7.48 -7.95
CA MET A 131 -3.44 6.34 -8.83
C MET A 131 -4.34 5.26 -8.23
N MET A 132 -4.35 5.12 -6.90
CA MET A 132 -5.11 4.10 -6.20
C MET A 132 -5.52 4.56 -4.80
N VAL A 133 -6.50 3.87 -4.24
CA VAL A 133 -6.80 3.90 -2.80
C VAL A 133 -6.35 2.61 -2.15
N ASN A 134 -6.01 2.68 -0.87
CA ASN A 134 -5.64 1.52 -0.08
C ASN A 134 -6.23 1.62 1.32
N THR A 135 -6.57 0.46 1.87
CA THR A 135 -7.01 0.31 3.26
C THR A 135 -6.80 -1.13 3.66
N GLN A 136 -6.65 -1.38 4.96
CA GLN A 136 -6.66 -2.77 5.43
C GLN A 136 -8.10 -3.27 5.48
N HIS A 137 -8.27 -4.56 5.24
CA HIS A 137 -9.56 -5.23 5.31
C HIS A 137 -9.35 -6.69 5.67
N LEU A 138 -10.41 -7.37 6.10
CA LEU A 138 -10.31 -8.76 6.52
C LEU A 138 -10.22 -9.67 5.30
N MET A 139 -9.10 -10.38 5.18
CA MET A 139 -8.97 -11.56 4.34
C MET A 139 -9.11 -12.81 5.21
N TYR A 140 -9.86 -13.80 4.73
CA TYR A 140 -10.08 -15.04 5.47
C TYR A 140 -10.20 -16.26 4.55
N ARG A 141 -9.87 -17.45 5.07
CA ARG A 141 -9.99 -18.72 4.36
C ARG A 141 -11.44 -19.21 4.39
N LYS A 142 -12.21 -18.94 3.32
CA LYS A 142 -13.63 -19.32 3.19
C LYS A 142 -13.83 -20.81 3.37
N ASP A 143 -12.93 -21.63 2.83
CA ASP A 143 -13.00 -23.09 2.96
C ASP A 143 -12.87 -23.54 4.43
N ILE A 144 -11.95 -22.95 5.19
CA ILE A 144 -11.81 -23.24 6.63
C ILE A 144 -13.06 -22.77 7.40
N PHE A 145 -13.59 -21.61 7.04
CA PHE A 145 -14.78 -21.06 7.68
C PHE A 145 -16.02 -21.92 7.42
N GLU A 146 -16.21 -22.36 6.18
CA GLU A 146 -17.30 -23.26 5.80
C GLU A 146 -17.19 -24.62 6.50
N ASP A 147 -15.99 -25.22 6.53
CA ASP A 147 -15.74 -26.52 7.18
C ASP A 147 -15.98 -26.48 8.69
N LEU A 148 -15.66 -25.36 9.33
CA LEU A 148 -15.83 -25.16 10.78
C LEU A 148 -17.18 -24.52 11.16
N GLY A 149 -18.01 -24.14 10.17
CA GLY A 149 -19.29 -23.47 10.41
C GLY A 149 -19.16 -22.09 11.06
N LEU A 150 -18.09 -21.36 10.73
CA LEU A 150 -17.80 -20.02 11.26
C LEU A 150 -18.51 -18.93 10.42
N ASP A 151 -19.09 -17.95 11.12
CA ASP A 151 -19.50 -16.69 10.51
C ASP A 151 -18.29 -15.78 10.27
N VAL A 152 -18.35 -14.94 9.23
CA VAL A 152 -17.30 -13.95 8.94
C VAL A 152 -17.31 -12.86 10.03
N PRO A 153 -16.20 -12.65 10.76
CA PRO A 153 -16.18 -11.73 11.88
C PRO A 153 -16.24 -10.28 11.41
N ARG A 154 -17.00 -9.47 12.16
CA ARG A 154 -17.22 -8.04 11.95
C ARG A 154 -16.57 -7.20 13.04
N THR A 155 -16.28 -7.80 14.19
CA THR A 155 -15.61 -7.15 15.32
C THR A 155 -14.29 -7.85 15.66
N TYR A 156 -13.35 -7.15 16.30
CA TYR A 156 -12.12 -7.79 16.77
C TYR A 156 -12.35 -8.85 17.84
N ASP A 157 -13.42 -8.76 18.64
CA ASP A 157 -13.78 -9.82 19.58
C ASP A 157 -14.26 -11.09 18.84
N GLU A 158 -15.01 -10.95 17.75
CA GLU A 158 -15.39 -12.07 16.88
C GLU A 158 -14.16 -12.66 16.16
N VAL A 159 -13.18 -11.83 15.78
CA VAL A 159 -11.89 -12.30 15.25
C VAL A 159 -11.17 -13.20 16.27
N LEU A 160 -11.13 -12.82 17.54
CA LEU A 160 -10.52 -13.65 18.60
C LEU A 160 -11.26 -14.99 18.78
N VAL A 161 -12.60 -14.99 18.72
CA VAL A 161 -13.41 -16.21 18.82
C VAL A 161 -13.16 -17.14 17.62
N ALA A 162 -13.13 -16.59 16.40
CA ALA A 162 -12.82 -17.35 15.20
C ALA A 162 -11.39 -17.92 15.28
N ALA A 163 -10.42 -17.10 15.71
CA ALA A 163 -9.02 -17.51 15.85
C ALA A 163 -8.85 -18.66 16.84
N GLN A 164 -9.53 -18.61 18.00
CA GLN A 164 -9.52 -19.71 18.96
C GLN A 164 -10.09 -20.99 18.37
N THR A 165 -11.23 -20.91 17.68
CA THR A 165 -11.87 -22.08 17.06
C THR A 165 -10.97 -22.73 16.01
N ILE A 166 -10.31 -21.92 15.19
CA ILE A 166 -9.35 -22.38 14.17
C ILE A 166 -8.11 -23.00 14.84
N GLN A 167 -7.63 -22.42 15.93
CA GLN A 167 -6.50 -22.95 16.71
C GLN A 167 -6.82 -24.34 17.27
N ASP A 168 -8.00 -24.48 17.89
CA ASP A 168 -8.45 -25.73 18.48
C ASP A 168 -8.63 -26.84 17.43
N ALA A 169 -9.01 -26.46 16.20
CA ALA A 169 -9.12 -27.37 15.07
C ALA A 169 -7.74 -27.79 14.50
N GLY A 170 -6.69 -26.99 14.67
CA GLY A 170 -5.32 -27.30 14.23
C GLY A 170 -5.18 -27.43 12.71
N VAL A 171 -5.98 -26.67 11.94
CA VAL A 171 -6.05 -26.77 10.47
C VAL A 171 -5.03 -25.88 9.74
N VAL A 172 -4.38 -24.96 10.47
CA VAL A 172 -3.31 -24.07 10.00
C VAL A 172 -2.26 -23.93 11.10
N ASP A 173 -1.07 -23.42 10.73
CA ASP A 173 0.02 -23.21 11.69
C ASP A 173 -0.34 -22.11 12.71
N TYR A 174 -0.90 -21.00 12.22
CA TYR A 174 -1.32 -19.86 13.03
C TYR A 174 -2.68 -19.35 12.56
N PRO A 175 -3.71 -19.20 13.42
CA PRO A 175 -5.01 -18.71 12.97
C PRO A 175 -4.98 -17.30 12.35
N LEU A 176 -4.11 -16.43 12.85
CA LEU A 176 -4.03 -15.01 12.48
C LEU A 176 -2.65 -14.61 11.97
N GLY A 177 -2.63 -13.74 10.96
CA GLY A 177 -1.46 -12.92 10.60
C GLY A 177 -1.77 -11.42 10.76
N ALA A 178 -0.78 -10.64 11.18
CA ALA A 178 -0.86 -9.18 11.27
C ALA A 178 0.52 -8.55 11.04
N THR A 179 0.54 -7.26 10.72
CA THR A 179 1.77 -6.54 10.38
C THR A 179 2.40 -5.93 11.61
N MET A 180 3.15 -6.75 12.34
CA MET A 180 3.70 -6.44 13.66
C MET A 180 5.21 -6.12 13.63
N ALA A 181 5.83 -6.03 12.44
CA ALA A 181 7.23 -5.64 12.32
C ALA A 181 7.52 -4.32 13.04
N SER A 182 8.61 -4.30 13.82
CA SER A 182 9.12 -3.12 14.53
C SER A 182 9.23 -1.91 13.60
N GLY A 183 8.89 -0.72 14.09
CA GLY A 183 8.87 0.50 13.29
C GLY A 183 7.51 0.77 12.65
N TRP A 184 7.48 0.96 11.32
CA TRP A 184 6.31 1.51 10.62
C TRP A 184 5.08 0.58 10.69
N ASN A 185 5.26 -0.74 10.58
CA ASN A 185 4.13 -1.67 10.54
C ASN A 185 3.37 -1.73 11.86
N ILE A 186 4.08 -1.94 12.97
CA ILE A 186 3.45 -1.98 14.30
C ILE A 186 2.81 -0.64 14.69
N ALA A 187 3.43 0.48 14.30
CA ALA A 187 2.85 1.81 14.48
C ALA A 187 1.56 1.99 13.68
N GLN A 188 1.52 1.49 12.45
CA GLN A 188 0.35 1.58 11.61
C GLN A 188 -0.82 0.72 12.11
N ASP A 189 -0.57 -0.51 12.55
CA ASP A 189 -1.60 -1.36 13.14
C ASP A 189 -2.10 -0.79 14.48
N PHE A 190 -1.23 -0.13 15.26
CA PHE A 190 -1.66 0.66 16.42
C PHE A 190 -2.54 1.84 16.02
N ASN A 191 -2.16 2.64 15.02
CA ASN A 191 -2.96 3.78 14.56
C ASN A 191 -4.38 3.35 14.16
N ASN A 192 -4.48 2.21 13.46
CA ASN A 192 -5.75 1.62 13.05
C ASN A 192 -6.63 1.28 14.27
N MET A 193 -6.06 0.60 15.28
CA MET A 193 -6.80 0.24 16.50
C MET A 193 -7.14 1.46 17.34
N PHE A 194 -6.19 2.38 17.51
CA PHE A 194 -6.35 3.60 18.30
C PHE A 194 -7.49 4.46 17.78
N LEU A 195 -7.54 4.70 16.47
CA LEU A 195 -8.65 5.41 15.83
C LEU A 195 -9.95 4.61 15.88
N GLY A 196 -9.89 3.28 15.74
CA GLY A 196 -11.05 2.39 15.92
C GLY A 196 -11.68 2.48 17.31
N TYR A 197 -10.87 2.70 18.35
CA TYR A 197 -11.32 2.97 19.72
C TYR A 197 -11.70 4.44 19.97
N GLY A 198 -11.71 5.29 18.93
CA GLY A 198 -12.08 6.71 19.03
C GLY A 198 -10.97 7.60 19.60
N GLY A 199 -9.72 7.15 19.56
CA GLY A 199 -8.56 7.92 20.00
C GLY A 199 -8.29 9.16 19.13
N THR A 200 -7.65 10.16 19.73
CA THR A 200 -7.19 11.38 19.06
C THR A 200 -5.69 11.54 19.31
N PHE A 201 -4.90 11.81 18.27
CA PHE A 201 -3.44 11.88 18.41
C PHE A 201 -2.94 13.08 19.22
N TYR A 202 -3.70 14.18 19.20
CA TYR A 202 -3.30 15.45 19.81
C TYR A 202 -4.46 16.09 20.56
N ASN A 203 -4.13 16.79 21.64
CA ASN A 203 -5.04 17.69 22.34
C ASN A 203 -5.23 18.99 21.54
N GLU A 204 -6.19 19.84 21.96
CA GLU A 204 -6.45 21.13 21.31
C GLU A 204 -5.23 22.07 21.31
N ASP A 205 -4.33 21.93 22.29
CA ASP A 205 -3.08 22.69 22.41
C ASP A 205 -1.90 22.08 21.62
N SER A 206 -2.17 21.09 20.76
CA SER A 206 -1.19 20.35 19.94
C SER A 206 -0.20 19.47 20.72
N THR A 207 -0.37 19.29 22.03
CA THR A 207 0.36 18.27 22.79
C THR A 207 -0.14 16.86 22.44
N PRO A 208 0.69 15.81 22.54
CA PRO A 208 0.26 14.45 22.21
C PRO A 208 -0.80 13.93 23.19
N ALA A 209 -1.66 13.03 22.71
CA ALA A 209 -2.79 12.47 23.46
C ALA A 209 -2.96 10.94 23.28
N VAL A 210 -1.90 10.26 22.87
CA VAL A 210 -1.93 8.80 22.62
C VAL A 210 -1.92 7.99 23.92
N ASN A 211 -1.39 8.54 25.02
CA ASN A 211 -1.46 7.96 26.35
C ASN A 211 -2.85 8.20 26.97
N SER A 212 -3.82 7.45 26.47
CA SER A 212 -5.23 7.55 26.83
C SER A 212 -5.87 6.18 26.96
N GLU A 213 -7.11 6.13 27.44
CA GLU A 213 -7.88 4.87 27.52
C GLU A 213 -7.98 4.17 26.15
N ALA A 214 -8.12 4.94 25.06
CA ALA A 214 -8.13 4.39 23.71
C ALA A 214 -6.77 3.78 23.32
N GLY A 215 -5.65 4.42 23.72
CA GLY A 215 -4.30 3.91 23.49
C GLY A 215 -4.06 2.60 24.23
N ILE A 216 -4.47 2.51 25.50
CA ILE A 216 -4.34 1.29 26.30
C ILE A 216 -5.18 0.16 25.66
N LYS A 217 -6.44 0.42 25.31
CA LYS A 217 -7.31 -0.56 24.65
C LYS A 217 -6.74 -1.05 23.31
N ALA A 218 -6.14 -0.14 22.53
CA ALA A 218 -5.48 -0.49 21.27
C ALA A 218 -4.33 -1.49 21.51
N LEU A 219 -3.43 -1.18 22.45
CA LEU A 219 -2.34 -2.09 22.82
C LEU A 219 -2.85 -3.43 23.33
N GLU A 220 -3.81 -3.41 24.25
CA GLU A 220 -4.37 -4.65 24.82
C GLU A 220 -5.04 -5.54 23.77
N MET A 221 -5.80 -4.96 22.84
CA MET A 221 -6.41 -5.70 21.74
C MET A 221 -5.34 -6.30 20.83
N MET A 222 -4.35 -5.49 20.41
CA MET A 222 -3.22 -6.00 19.62
C MET A 222 -2.51 -7.15 20.34
N LYS A 223 -2.27 -7.04 21.66
CA LYS A 223 -1.62 -8.10 22.44
C LYS A 223 -2.46 -9.37 22.50
N LYS A 224 -3.79 -9.28 22.63
CA LYS A 224 -4.67 -10.46 22.58
C LYS A 224 -4.54 -11.18 21.24
N LEU A 225 -4.47 -10.45 20.13
CA LEU A 225 -4.32 -11.04 18.80
C LEU A 225 -3.00 -11.80 18.66
N THR A 226 -1.90 -11.35 19.29
CA THR A 226 -0.60 -12.03 19.19
C THR A 226 -0.59 -13.48 19.69
N ALA A 227 -1.56 -13.88 20.52
CA ALA A 227 -1.69 -15.26 20.99
C ALA A 227 -2.01 -16.27 19.87
N TYR A 228 -2.48 -15.79 18.72
CA TYR A 228 -2.89 -16.59 17.57
C TYR A 228 -2.02 -16.36 16.33
N MET A 229 -0.92 -15.64 16.50
CA MET A 229 0.04 -15.34 15.43
C MET A 229 1.26 -16.25 15.50
N ASP A 230 2.08 -16.17 14.47
CA ASP A 230 3.47 -16.62 14.53
C ASP A 230 4.18 -16.01 15.75
N PRO A 231 4.83 -16.80 16.62
CA PRO A 231 5.58 -16.28 17.78
C PRO A 231 6.65 -15.24 17.42
N GLU A 232 7.16 -15.25 16.19
CA GLU A 232 8.11 -14.26 15.67
C GLU A 232 7.40 -13.03 15.05
N TYR A 233 6.17 -12.70 15.48
CA TYR A 233 5.36 -11.62 14.91
C TYR A 233 6.08 -10.25 14.83
N LEU A 234 7.07 -9.96 15.67
CA LEU A 234 7.81 -8.68 15.62
C LEU A 234 8.70 -8.50 14.37
N VAL A 235 8.83 -9.51 13.52
CA VAL A 235 9.46 -9.36 12.19
C VAL A 235 8.43 -9.44 11.04
N SER A 236 7.15 -9.54 11.37
CA SER A 236 6.05 -9.76 10.43
C SER A 236 5.67 -8.45 9.72
N ASP A 237 6.32 -8.17 8.59
CA ASP A 237 5.90 -7.10 7.68
C ASP A 237 4.73 -7.54 6.79
N SER A 238 4.22 -6.63 5.96
CA SER A 238 3.08 -6.95 5.06
C SER A 238 3.38 -8.04 4.04
N THR A 239 4.63 -8.17 3.60
CA THR A 239 5.06 -9.17 2.62
C THR A 239 5.15 -10.55 3.30
N TYR A 240 5.66 -10.59 4.53
CA TYR A 240 5.69 -11.80 5.35
C TYR A 240 4.28 -12.35 5.58
N VAL A 241 3.34 -11.51 6.02
CA VAL A 241 1.93 -11.92 6.22
C VAL A 241 1.29 -12.40 4.91
N GLN A 242 1.54 -11.70 3.81
CA GLN A 242 1.05 -12.10 2.49
C GLN A 242 1.55 -13.51 2.14
N GLN A 243 2.85 -13.78 2.31
CA GLN A 243 3.45 -15.08 2.02
C GLN A 243 2.93 -16.18 2.94
N GLN A 244 2.72 -15.90 4.23
CA GLN A 244 2.11 -16.86 5.15
C GLN A 244 0.70 -17.27 4.68
N PHE A 245 -0.09 -16.30 4.22
CA PHE A 245 -1.44 -16.55 3.71
C PHE A 245 -1.41 -17.37 2.42
N GLN A 246 -0.59 -16.97 1.44
CA GLN A 246 -0.39 -17.69 0.17
C GLN A 246 0.05 -19.15 0.41
N GLN A 247 0.89 -19.40 1.41
CA GLN A 247 1.34 -20.74 1.80
C GLN A 247 0.30 -21.54 2.61
N GLY A 248 -0.87 -20.97 2.88
CA GLY A 248 -1.92 -21.61 3.67
C GLY A 248 -1.59 -21.79 5.16
N LYS A 249 -0.58 -21.06 5.67
CA LYS A 249 -0.14 -21.13 7.08
C LYS A 249 -1.05 -20.37 8.03
N ILE A 250 -1.81 -19.41 7.50
CA ILE A 250 -2.78 -18.61 8.25
C ILE A 250 -4.17 -18.68 7.64
N ALA A 251 -5.18 -18.44 8.50
CA ALA A 251 -6.59 -18.50 8.10
C ALA A 251 -7.24 -17.11 8.01
N MET A 252 -6.70 -16.11 8.71
CA MET A 252 -7.23 -14.75 8.73
C MET A 252 -6.10 -13.72 8.79
N ALA A 253 -6.29 -12.57 8.15
CA ALA A 253 -5.44 -11.40 8.31
C ALA A 253 -6.22 -10.13 7.99
N ASN A 254 -6.03 -9.06 8.79
CA ASN A 254 -6.44 -7.72 8.38
C ASN A 254 -5.27 -7.09 7.60
N LEU A 255 -5.36 -7.07 6.27
CA LEU A 255 -4.24 -6.76 5.39
C LEU A 255 -4.62 -5.74 4.32
N TRP A 256 -3.62 -5.04 3.78
CA TRP A 256 -3.80 -4.05 2.73
C TRP A 256 -4.50 -4.62 1.50
N GLY A 257 -5.44 -3.85 0.93
CA GLY A 257 -6.10 -4.11 -0.36
C GLY A 257 -5.12 -4.56 -1.45
N SER A 258 -4.00 -3.86 -1.56
CA SER A 258 -2.93 -4.15 -2.53
C SER A 258 -2.21 -5.49 -2.36
N ARG A 259 -2.51 -6.25 -1.29
CA ARG A 259 -1.98 -7.61 -1.11
C ARG A 259 -2.93 -8.69 -1.60
N GLY A 260 -4.17 -8.31 -1.96
CA GLY A 260 -5.25 -9.22 -2.34
C GLY A 260 -4.97 -9.97 -3.64
N GLY A 261 -4.53 -9.27 -4.70
CA GLY A 261 -4.31 -9.87 -6.02
C GLY A 261 -3.37 -11.08 -5.99
N ALA A 262 -2.27 -10.99 -5.23
CA ALA A 262 -1.29 -12.08 -5.10
C ALA A 262 -1.86 -13.35 -4.44
N MET A 263 -3.01 -13.28 -3.76
CA MET A 263 -3.66 -14.47 -3.17
C MET A 263 -4.27 -15.38 -4.24
N ASP A 264 -4.62 -14.82 -5.41
CA ASP A 264 -5.24 -15.54 -6.51
C ASP A 264 -4.26 -15.86 -7.66
N ASP A 265 -2.97 -15.61 -7.48
CA ASP A 265 -1.93 -16.04 -8.42
C ASP A 265 -1.57 -17.53 -8.22
N PRO A 266 -1.89 -18.45 -9.17
CA PRO A 266 -1.56 -19.87 -9.06
C PRO A 266 -0.07 -20.19 -9.12
N ALA A 267 0.79 -19.26 -9.55
CA ALA A 267 2.24 -19.42 -9.52
C ALA A 267 2.82 -19.22 -8.12
N GLU A 268 2.17 -18.41 -7.29
CA GLU A 268 2.67 -17.99 -5.97
C GLU A 268 1.83 -18.49 -4.79
N SER A 269 0.54 -18.79 -5.02
CA SER A 269 -0.44 -19.08 -3.97
C SER A 269 -0.95 -20.53 -4.00
N GLN A 270 -1.01 -21.14 -2.81
CA GLN A 270 -1.62 -22.45 -2.58
C GLN A 270 -3.11 -22.35 -2.18
N VAL A 271 -3.63 -21.13 -2.06
CA VAL A 271 -4.98 -20.83 -1.57
C VAL A 271 -5.86 -20.15 -2.62
N VAL A 272 -5.48 -20.21 -3.89
CA VAL A 272 -6.27 -19.65 -5.01
C VAL A 272 -7.73 -20.10 -4.94
N GLY A 273 -8.65 -19.13 -5.04
CA GLY A 273 -10.10 -19.37 -4.97
C GLY A 273 -10.65 -19.75 -3.59
N LYS A 274 -9.79 -19.91 -2.57
CA LYS A 274 -10.19 -20.25 -1.19
C LYS A 274 -10.27 -19.03 -0.28
N VAL A 275 -9.80 -17.88 -0.74
CA VAL A 275 -9.77 -16.65 0.05
C VAL A 275 -11.05 -15.85 -0.16
N GLY A 276 -11.60 -15.35 0.93
CA GLY A 276 -12.69 -14.39 0.98
C GLY A 276 -12.20 -13.07 1.52
N SER A 277 -12.94 -12.01 1.18
CA SER A 277 -12.67 -10.65 1.59
C SER A 277 -13.92 -10.08 2.28
N ALA A 278 -13.71 -9.32 3.35
CA ALA A 278 -14.74 -8.63 4.11
C ALA A 278 -14.20 -7.28 4.62
N ALA A 279 -15.09 -6.40 5.07
CA ALA A 279 -14.68 -5.12 5.65
C ALA A 279 -13.73 -5.35 6.84
N ALA A 280 -12.85 -4.37 7.11
CA ALA A 280 -12.00 -4.39 8.29
C ALA A 280 -12.88 -4.48 9.54
N PRO A 281 -12.51 -5.30 10.55
CA PRO A 281 -13.31 -5.42 11.75
C PRO A 281 -13.38 -4.08 12.50
N ILE A 282 -14.50 -3.83 13.18
CA ILE A 282 -14.65 -2.68 14.07
C ILE A 282 -14.07 -3.01 15.45
N ALA A 283 -13.45 -2.02 16.08
CA ALA A 283 -12.93 -2.15 17.45
C ALA A 283 -14.02 -1.91 18.52
N VAL A 284 -15.04 -1.12 18.18
CA VAL A 284 -16.17 -0.77 19.05
C VAL A 284 -17.47 -0.85 18.25
N GLU A 285 -18.54 -1.36 18.86
CA GLU A 285 -19.86 -1.43 18.24
C GLU A 285 -20.34 -0.03 17.79
N GLY A 286 -20.79 0.07 16.54
CA GLY A 286 -21.21 1.33 15.93
C GLY A 286 -20.06 2.29 15.55
N GLY A 287 -18.81 1.93 15.83
CA GLY A 287 -17.63 2.65 15.38
C GLY A 287 -17.30 2.39 13.90
N PRO A 288 -16.36 3.15 13.31
CA PRO A 288 -15.89 2.88 11.96
C PRO A 288 -15.05 1.59 11.92
N PRO A 289 -14.85 0.99 10.74
CA PRO A 289 -13.81 -0.02 10.55
C PRO A 289 -12.48 0.46 11.13
N ALA A 290 -11.81 -0.37 11.93
CA ALA A 290 -10.58 0.03 12.61
C ALA A 290 -9.39 -0.07 11.64
N THR A 291 -9.31 0.92 10.76
CA THR A 291 -8.29 1.09 9.74
C THR A 291 -8.27 2.54 9.27
N THR A 292 -7.21 2.95 8.59
CA THR A 292 -7.14 4.24 7.92
C THR A 292 -7.26 4.12 6.40
N LEU A 293 -7.77 5.18 5.77
CA LEU A 293 -7.77 5.33 4.31
C LEU A 293 -6.47 5.95 3.83
N TRP A 294 -5.93 5.36 2.78
CA TRP A 294 -4.71 5.79 2.10
C TRP A 294 -4.98 5.98 0.61
N TRP A 295 -4.15 6.81 0.00
CA TRP A 295 -3.96 6.85 -1.44
C TRP A 295 -2.47 6.77 -1.75
N ASP A 296 -2.17 6.20 -2.92
CA ASP A 296 -0.85 6.27 -3.52
C ASP A 296 -0.97 7.02 -4.85
N GLY A 297 0.08 7.75 -5.23
CA GLY A 297 0.06 8.57 -6.43
C GLY A 297 1.43 9.16 -6.78
N ILE A 298 1.49 9.88 -7.88
CA ILE A 298 2.73 10.45 -8.40
C ILE A 298 2.85 11.95 -8.09
N VAL A 299 4.08 12.39 -7.84
CA VAL A 299 4.51 13.79 -7.81
C VAL A 299 5.62 14.00 -8.83
N ILE A 300 5.79 15.25 -9.28
CA ILE A 300 6.89 15.66 -10.15
C ILE A 300 7.86 16.53 -9.34
N ALA A 301 9.16 16.26 -9.46
CA ALA A 301 10.19 17.04 -8.79
C ALA A 301 10.16 18.51 -9.26
N LYS A 302 10.43 19.44 -8.34
CA LYS A 302 10.54 20.87 -8.66
C LYS A 302 11.93 21.22 -9.21
N ASN A 303 12.97 20.57 -8.70
CA ASN A 303 14.37 20.86 -9.02
C ASN A 303 14.83 20.20 -10.33
N ILE A 304 14.03 20.31 -11.39
CA ILE A 304 14.32 19.84 -12.75
C ILE A 304 13.87 20.93 -13.74
N ASP A 305 14.43 20.94 -14.95
CA ASP A 305 13.99 21.88 -15.98
C ASP A 305 12.56 21.57 -16.48
N ASP A 306 11.92 22.56 -17.10
CA ASP A 306 10.52 22.44 -17.55
C ASP A 306 10.34 21.40 -18.65
N ALA A 307 11.35 21.17 -19.50
CA ALA A 307 11.28 20.15 -20.54
C ALA A 307 11.23 18.75 -19.92
N THR A 308 12.04 18.51 -18.89
CA THR A 308 12.05 17.28 -18.10
C THR A 308 10.73 17.12 -17.34
N ALA A 309 10.18 18.19 -16.78
CA ALA A 309 8.88 18.14 -16.09
C ALA A 309 7.70 17.83 -17.04
N ASP A 310 7.66 18.45 -18.22
CA ASP A 310 6.66 18.15 -19.25
C ASP A 310 6.77 16.68 -19.71
N ALA A 311 7.98 16.17 -19.97
CA ALA A 311 8.21 14.77 -20.34
C ALA A 311 7.82 13.80 -19.21
N ALA A 312 8.24 14.06 -17.97
CA ALA A 312 7.94 13.25 -16.80
C ALA A 312 6.43 13.14 -16.56
N PHE A 313 5.68 14.24 -16.68
CA PHE A 313 4.24 14.20 -16.50
C PHE A 313 3.54 13.40 -17.60
N ARG A 314 3.95 13.54 -18.85
CA ARG A 314 3.39 12.76 -19.97
C ARG A 314 3.66 11.27 -19.79
N VAL A 315 4.90 10.89 -19.46
CA VAL A 315 5.26 9.50 -19.10
C VAL A 315 4.37 9.01 -17.96
N ALA A 316 4.15 9.83 -16.92
CA ALA A 316 3.28 9.45 -15.82
C ALA A 316 1.82 9.22 -16.24
N MET A 317 1.28 10.00 -17.19
CA MET A 317 -0.10 9.79 -17.68
C MET A 317 -0.25 8.48 -18.45
N GLU A 318 0.78 8.05 -19.18
CA GLU A 318 0.80 6.74 -19.86
C GLU A 318 0.85 5.60 -18.83
N GLY A 319 1.61 5.77 -17.75
CA GLY A 319 1.59 4.84 -16.62
C GLY A 319 0.25 4.80 -15.85
N LEU A 320 -0.64 5.76 -16.07
CA LEU A 320 -1.91 5.91 -15.36
C LEU A 320 -3.11 5.83 -16.33
N ASP A 321 -3.04 4.91 -17.29
CA ASP A 321 -4.07 4.74 -18.31
C ASP A 321 -4.95 3.49 -18.10
N SER A 322 -5.95 3.32 -18.97
CA SER A 322 -6.88 2.20 -18.89
C SER A 322 -6.29 0.86 -19.34
N GLU A 323 -5.25 0.85 -20.17
CA GLU A 323 -4.61 -0.37 -20.64
C GLU A 323 -3.81 -1.01 -19.50
N MET A 324 -3.01 -0.20 -18.79
CA MET A 324 -2.29 -0.58 -17.58
C MET A 324 -3.27 -1.18 -16.56
N VAL A 325 -4.36 -0.48 -16.26
CA VAL A 325 -5.37 -0.96 -15.30
C VAL A 325 -6.00 -2.28 -15.75
N GLN A 326 -6.29 -2.46 -17.03
CA GLN A 326 -6.86 -3.72 -17.52
C GLN A 326 -5.86 -4.88 -17.43
N GLY A 327 -4.57 -4.62 -17.64
CA GLY A 327 -3.50 -5.60 -17.47
C GLY A 327 -3.20 -5.94 -16.02
N ALA A 328 -3.45 -5.01 -15.10
CA ALA A 328 -3.11 -5.08 -13.68
C ALA A 328 -4.31 -4.88 -12.75
N ASN A 329 -5.51 -5.33 -13.17
CA ASN A 329 -6.78 -4.98 -12.51
C ASN A 329 -6.83 -5.37 -11.02
N GLU A 330 -6.20 -6.49 -10.66
CA GLU A 330 -6.21 -7.04 -9.30
C GLU A 330 -5.08 -6.51 -8.40
N ASP A 331 -4.13 -5.74 -8.94
CA ASP A 331 -2.93 -5.31 -8.20
C ASP A 331 -3.23 -4.18 -7.21
N ALA A 332 -4.31 -3.43 -7.44
CA ALA A 332 -4.76 -2.35 -6.57
C ALA A 332 -6.23 -2.01 -6.75
N ILE A 333 -6.73 -1.15 -5.87
CA ILE A 333 -8.02 -0.49 -6.01
C ILE A 333 -7.77 0.83 -6.73
N TRP A 334 -7.75 0.76 -8.06
CA TRP A 334 -7.37 1.87 -8.91
C TRP A 334 -8.38 3.02 -8.87
N LEU A 335 -7.88 4.25 -8.92
CA LEU A 335 -8.65 5.48 -9.15
C LEU A 335 -8.68 5.89 -10.63
N ILE A 336 -8.25 4.98 -11.50
CA ILE A 336 -8.02 5.19 -12.93
C ILE A 336 -9.17 4.53 -13.71
N SER A 337 -9.55 5.16 -14.83
CA SER A 337 -10.59 4.64 -15.73
C SER A 337 -10.27 3.22 -16.21
N GLY A 338 -11.28 2.36 -16.29
CA GLY A 338 -11.13 0.96 -16.74
C GLY A 338 -11.08 -0.06 -15.60
N TYR A 339 -10.93 0.39 -14.34
CA TYR A 339 -10.95 -0.49 -13.18
C TYR A 339 -12.31 -1.16 -12.97
N THR A 340 -12.29 -2.47 -12.76
CA THR A 340 -13.46 -3.26 -12.39
C THR A 340 -13.17 -3.98 -11.08
N PRO A 341 -13.86 -3.67 -9.97
CA PRO A 341 -13.63 -4.35 -8.70
C PRO A 341 -13.75 -5.88 -8.79
N GLY A 342 -12.67 -6.58 -8.42
CA GLY A 342 -12.64 -8.03 -8.22
C GLY A 342 -13.11 -8.44 -6.82
N ASP A 343 -13.23 -9.76 -6.60
CA ASP A 343 -13.69 -10.34 -5.33
C ASP A 343 -12.77 -9.93 -4.15
N MET A 344 -11.45 -9.92 -4.38
CA MET A 344 -10.48 -9.54 -3.35
C MET A 344 -10.52 -8.06 -2.99
N ALA A 345 -10.97 -7.18 -3.90
CA ALA A 345 -11.17 -5.77 -3.63
C ALA A 345 -12.46 -5.46 -2.84
N SER A 346 -13.41 -6.40 -2.79
CA SER A 346 -14.74 -6.18 -2.22
C SER A 346 -14.71 -5.76 -0.75
N GLY A 347 -13.86 -6.39 0.07
CA GLY A 347 -13.72 -6.05 1.49
C GLY A 347 -13.12 -4.66 1.70
N ALA A 348 -12.11 -4.28 0.93
CA ALA A 348 -11.55 -2.94 1.00
C ALA A 348 -12.53 -1.86 0.52
N ILE A 349 -13.35 -2.15 -0.49
CA ILE A 349 -14.45 -1.25 -0.90
C ILE A 349 -15.51 -1.17 0.19
N ALA A 350 -15.89 -2.28 0.81
CA ALA A 350 -16.83 -2.31 1.92
C ALA A 350 -16.31 -1.53 3.13
N THR A 351 -15.01 -1.62 3.42
CA THR A 351 -14.31 -0.79 4.41
C THR A 351 -14.42 0.70 4.05
N ALA A 352 -14.01 1.08 2.84
CA ALA A 352 -13.94 2.48 2.43
C ALA A 352 -15.32 3.16 2.33
N THR A 353 -16.37 2.38 2.10
CA THR A 353 -17.76 2.85 1.98
C THR A 353 -18.60 2.63 3.24
N ALA A 354 -17.99 2.15 4.32
CA ALA A 354 -18.67 1.89 5.59
C ALA A 354 -19.27 3.17 6.19
N THR A 355 -20.26 2.99 7.07
CA THR A 355 -20.88 4.09 7.82
C THR A 355 -20.89 3.74 9.32
N PRO A 356 -20.19 4.51 10.18
CA PRO A 356 -19.33 5.65 9.84
C PRO A 356 -18.09 5.23 9.03
N ALA A 357 -17.60 6.14 8.18
CA ALA A 357 -16.44 5.88 7.33
C ALA A 357 -15.14 5.83 8.13
N PRO A 358 -14.16 5.01 7.73
CA PRO A 358 -12.82 5.04 8.31
C PRO A 358 -12.14 6.40 8.09
N ILE A 359 -11.23 6.75 8.99
CA ILE A 359 -10.54 8.04 8.97
C ILE A 359 -9.37 7.97 7.98
N SER A 360 -9.21 8.97 7.11
CA SER A 360 -8.01 9.08 6.28
C SER A 360 -6.77 9.29 7.12
N TYR A 361 -5.66 8.66 6.74
CA TYR A 361 -4.41 8.83 7.46
C TYR A 361 -3.99 10.32 7.47
N PRO A 362 -3.73 10.95 8.63
CA PRO A 362 -3.42 12.37 8.69
C PRO A 362 -2.10 12.69 7.96
N SER A 363 -2.16 13.54 6.93
CA SER A 363 -1.01 13.91 6.10
C SER A 363 -0.33 15.18 6.66
N THR A 364 0.20 15.10 7.88
CA THR A 364 0.84 16.23 8.59
C THR A 364 2.22 15.87 9.12
N SER A 365 3.08 16.88 9.33
CA SER A 365 4.42 16.69 9.90
C SER A 365 4.34 16.07 11.28
N GLN A 366 3.40 16.54 12.10
CA GLN A 366 3.13 16.00 13.43
C GLN A 366 2.82 14.50 13.35
N MET A 367 1.96 14.09 12.43
CA MET A 367 1.58 12.68 12.30
C MET A 367 2.76 11.82 11.85
N GLY A 368 3.64 12.34 10.98
CA GLY A 368 4.90 11.67 10.63
C GLY A 368 5.78 11.40 11.86
N LEU A 369 5.99 12.42 12.70
CA LEU A 369 6.77 12.27 13.95
C LEU A 369 6.08 11.33 14.96
N MET A 370 4.76 11.41 15.09
CA MET A 370 4.00 10.51 15.96
C MET A 370 4.10 9.06 15.51
N HIS A 371 3.99 8.80 14.20
CA HIS A 371 4.16 7.46 13.64
C HIS A 371 5.56 6.90 13.93
N THR A 372 6.60 7.72 13.76
CA THR A 372 7.98 7.33 14.11
C THR A 372 8.11 7.04 15.60
N ALA A 373 7.57 7.90 16.47
CA ALA A 373 7.59 7.71 17.93
C ALA A 373 6.89 6.41 18.35
N LEU A 374 5.73 6.11 17.77
CA LEU A 374 5.04 4.84 17.96
C LEU A 374 5.94 3.67 17.55
N GLY A 375 6.47 3.71 16.32
CA GLY A 375 7.30 2.62 15.79
C GLY A 375 8.55 2.36 16.61
N ASN A 376 9.12 3.39 17.23
CA ASN A 376 10.31 3.29 18.07
C ASN A 376 10.05 2.65 19.44
N LYS A 377 8.83 2.74 19.98
CA LYS A 377 8.56 2.40 21.41
C LYS A 377 7.64 1.23 21.60
N LEU A 378 6.74 0.94 20.65
CA LEU A 378 5.67 -0.05 20.85
C LEU A 378 6.19 -1.46 21.16
N ASP A 379 7.36 -1.83 20.63
CA ASP A 379 8.01 -3.12 20.93
C ASP A 379 8.19 -3.36 22.44
N GLY A 380 8.40 -2.30 23.23
CA GLY A 380 8.55 -2.38 24.68
C GLY A 380 7.38 -3.09 25.35
N PHE A 381 6.15 -2.81 24.89
CA PHE A 381 4.95 -3.47 25.39
C PHE A 381 4.88 -4.94 24.96
N PHE A 382 5.11 -5.22 23.67
CA PHE A 382 4.94 -6.58 23.14
C PHE A 382 5.99 -7.56 23.64
N THR A 383 7.18 -7.07 23.95
CA THR A 383 8.28 -7.83 24.57
C THR A 383 8.12 -7.99 26.09
N GLY A 384 7.15 -7.30 26.71
CA GLY A 384 6.92 -7.32 28.16
C GLY A 384 7.92 -6.49 28.96
N ASN A 385 8.71 -5.64 28.31
CA ASN A 385 9.67 -4.75 28.95
C ASN A 385 9.02 -3.52 29.59
N MET A 386 7.82 -3.14 29.13
CA MET A 386 7.07 -1.96 29.58
C MET A 386 5.58 -2.29 29.70
N THR A 387 4.86 -1.65 30.62
CA THR A 387 3.39 -1.68 30.62
C THR A 387 2.82 -0.87 29.45
N ALA A 388 1.51 -0.96 29.21
CA ALA A 388 0.85 -0.15 28.19
C ALA A 388 1.02 1.36 28.48
N GLU A 389 0.80 1.78 29.73
CA GLU A 389 0.94 3.17 30.16
C GLU A 389 2.38 3.67 30.05
N GLU A 390 3.35 2.87 30.47
CA GLU A 390 4.78 3.21 30.33
C GLU A 390 5.16 3.37 28.86
N THR A 391 4.67 2.46 28.01
CA THR A 391 4.96 2.48 26.56
C THR A 391 4.39 3.73 25.92
N LEU A 392 3.12 4.04 26.17
CA LEU A 392 2.46 5.22 25.60
C LEU A 392 3.06 6.52 26.14
N ALA A 393 3.44 6.58 27.42
CA ALA A 393 4.17 7.72 27.96
C ALA A 393 5.53 7.92 27.25
N ALA A 394 6.26 6.85 26.97
CA ALA A 394 7.52 6.93 26.22
C ALA A 394 7.31 7.35 24.75
N VAL A 395 6.19 6.98 24.13
CA VAL A 395 5.80 7.48 22.79
C VAL A 395 5.61 9.00 22.84
N GLU A 396 4.86 9.50 23.81
CA GLU A 396 4.61 10.94 23.95
C GLU A 396 5.91 11.72 24.22
N GLU A 397 6.80 11.20 25.06
CA GLU A 397 8.12 11.79 25.31
C GLU A 397 8.97 11.85 24.03
N ASP A 398 9.03 10.75 23.27
CA ASP A 398 9.76 10.67 22.01
C ASP A 398 9.20 11.64 20.96
N TYR A 399 7.87 11.73 20.86
CA TYR A 399 7.20 12.70 19.99
C TYR A 399 7.52 14.13 20.40
N ILE A 400 7.41 14.48 21.69
CA ILE A 400 7.68 15.83 22.19
C ILE A 400 9.13 16.24 21.88
N SER A 401 10.09 15.33 22.08
CA SER A 401 11.50 15.58 21.75
C SER A 401 11.67 15.90 20.27
N GLN A 402 11.15 15.04 19.38
CA GLN A 402 11.23 15.22 17.93
C GLN A 402 10.50 16.49 17.46
N ALA A 403 9.32 16.76 18.02
CA ALA A 403 8.51 17.93 17.67
C ALA A 403 9.21 19.24 18.07
N LYS A 404 9.92 19.27 19.21
CA LYS A 404 10.75 20.41 19.60
C LYS A 404 11.94 20.62 18.67
N GLU A 405 12.63 19.54 18.30
CA GLU A 405 13.73 19.60 17.33
C GLU A 405 13.26 20.10 15.96
N ALA A 406 12.05 19.71 15.54
CA ALA A 406 11.40 20.17 14.31
C ALA A 406 10.75 21.57 14.42
N GLY A 407 10.78 22.21 15.59
CA GLY A 407 10.15 23.53 15.82
C GLY A 407 8.62 23.52 15.77
N LEU A 408 7.98 22.37 15.97
CA LEU A 408 6.52 22.19 16.01
C LEU A 408 5.93 22.38 17.41
N LEU A 409 6.75 22.30 18.46
CA LEU A 409 6.40 22.58 19.86
C LEU A 409 7.47 23.45 20.53
N GLU A 410 7.06 24.25 21.51
CA GLU A 410 7.95 25.12 22.32
C GLU A 410 8.61 24.39 23.51
#